data_AF-A0A0F7G0T0-F1
#
_entry.id   AF-A0A0F7G0T0-F1
#
_cell.length_a   1.000
_cell.length_b   1.000
_cell.length_c   1.000
_cell.angle_alpha   90.00
_cell.angle_beta   90.00
_cell.angle_gamma   90.00
#
_symmetry.space_group_name_H-M   'P 1'
#
loop_
_entity.id
_entity.type
_entity.pdbx_description
1 polymer ?
#
loop_
_entity_poly.entity_id
_entity_poly.type
_entity_poly.pdbx_seq_one_letter_code
_entity_poly.pdbx_strand_id
1 'polypeptide(L)'
;MRPSLVRLATAVSGLALTAVSVATAPAAVADSKTPALSTVQDTRAAMRGEGFAHASYLLYADEAAREGHGRIAELYRSTAQTEFEDHFTQEAGLISYVGSNEANIRQAMEGERFEATSMYPTYAEEARQDGDVAAAELFTEIAADEAEHRELLALALKALTTGEGKIPSPPQVDPVTVPAGLPQVASARTRANLDDAMHGEGLANATYMLYAQHARDTGERRLAALFEGLAEVELREHFAAEALLAGLVSDTASNLRTSIAGETYEAEVMYPTFARRAENNGDVQAAELFTEIAADEAGHAEAFQGALNHLG
;
A
#
# COMPACT_ATOMS: atom_id res chain seq x y z
N MET A 1 82.33 28.71 -56.44
CA MET A 1 81.83 28.59 -57.82
C MET A 1 80.47 27.88 -57.78
N ARG A 2 79.41 28.59 -58.17
CA ARG A 2 78.05 28.08 -58.49
C ARG A 2 78.00 27.86 -60.03
N PRO A 3 77.10 27.03 -60.65
CA PRO A 3 75.64 27.28 -60.56
C PRO A 3 74.63 26.11 -60.80
N SER A 4 73.35 26.46 -60.53
CA SER A 4 72.06 26.07 -61.18
C SER A 4 71.45 24.66 -61.03
N LEU A 5 70.12 24.41 -61.05
CA LEU A 5 68.84 25.13 -60.81
C LEU A 5 67.72 24.04 -60.90
N VAL A 6 66.78 24.02 -59.94
CA VAL A 6 65.28 23.82 -60.05
C VAL A 6 64.65 22.56 -60.69
N ARG A 7 63.77 21.86 -59.93
CA ARG A 7 62.30 21.77 -60.15
C ARG A 7 61.51 21.09 -59.01
N LEU A 8 60.30 21.62 -58.75
CA LEU A 8 59.26 21.21 -57.80
C LEU A 8 58.56 19.89 -58.17
N ALA A 9 58.07 19.15 -57.16
CA ALA A 9 56.76 18.47 -57.19
C ALA A 9 56.29 18.09 -55.76
N THR A 10 55.07 18.49 -55.44
CA THR A 10 54.26 18.16 -54.25
C THR A 10 53.59 16.80 -54.41
N ALA A 11 53.51 15.99 -53.34
CA ALA A 11 52.41 15.03 -53.14
C ALA A 11 52.31 14.60 -51.66
N VAL A 12 51.08 14.61 -51.17
CA VAL A 12 50.60 14.33 -49.81
C VAL A 12 50.34 12.83 -49.64
N SER A 13 50.31 12.36 -48.39
CA SER A 13 49.38 11.34 -47.84
C SER A 13 50.02 10.04 -47.35
N GLY A 14 49.60 9.60 -46.17
CA GLY A 14 49.63 8.19 -45.78
C GLY A 14 50.01 7.85 -44.33
N LEU A 15 49.41 8.50 -43.32
CA LEU A 15 49.44 7.94 -41.96
C LEU A 15 48.30 6.91 -41.85
N ALA A 16 48.64 5.63 -41.77
CA ALA A 16 47.68 4.56 -41.53
C ALA A 16 47.24 4.58 -40.06
N LEU A 17 45.97 4.93 -39.79
CA LEU A 17 45.33 4.66 -38.51
C LEU A 17 44.85 3.20 -38.48
N THR A 18 45.39 2.42 -37.56
CA THR A 18 44.82 1.13 -37.14
C THR A 18 43.55 1.40 -36.34
N ALA A 19 42.40 0.99 -36.87
CA ALA A 19 41.12 1.07 -36.17
C ALA A 19 41.07 0.02 -35.04
N VAL A 20 41.01 0.48 -33.80
CA VAL A 20 40.61 -0.34 -32.65
C VAL A 20 39.08 -0.40 -32.68
N SER A 21 38.50 -1.58 -32.91
CA SER A 21 37.07 -1.77 -32.77
C SER A 21 36.71 -1.77 -31.29
N VAL A 22 36.07 -0.69 -30.83
CA VAL A 22 35.42 -0.68 -29.52
C VAL A 22 34.12 -1.45 -29.68
N ALA A 23 34.08 -2.68 -29.15
CA ALA A 23 32.82 -3.39 -28.97
C ALA A 23 31.99 -2.62 -27.94
N THR A 24 30.94 -1.95 -28.40
CA THR A 24 29.95 -1.33 -27.52
C THR A 24 29.12 -2.44 -26.88
N ALA A 25 29.27 -2.63 -25.57
CA ALA A 25 28.29 -3.38 -24.79
C ALA A 25 26.90 -2.75 -24.99
N PRO A 26 25.81 -3.54 -25.05
CA PRO A 26 24.48 -2.96 -25.10
C PRO A 26 24.28 -2.16 -23.81
N ALA A 27 23.96 -0.87 -23.96
CA ALA A 27 23.53 -0.05 -22.86
C ALA A 27 22.28 -0.69 -22.25
N ALA A 28 22.31 -0.99 -20.96
CA ALA A 28 21.09 -1.24 -20.21
C ALA A 28 20.18 -0.02 -20.40
N VAL A 29 19.02 -0.23 -21.01
CA VAL A 29 17.99 0.80 -21.12
C VAL A 29 17.35 0.88 -19.74
N ALA A 30 17.91 1.73 -18.87
CA ALA A 30 17.17 2.23 -17.72
C ALA A 30 16.07 3.11 -18.29
N ASP A 31 14.82 2.62 -18.31
CA ASP A 31 13.69 3.43 -18.74
C ASP A 31 13.31 4.37 -17.59
N SER A 32 14.07 5.47 -17.50
CA SER A 32 13.95 6.50 -16.47
C SER A 32 12.82 7.48 -16.80
N LYS A 33 11.61 6.98 -17.05
CA LYS A 33 10.41 7.83 -17.12
C LYS A 33 9.66 7.73 -15.81
N THR A 34 9.40 8.88 -15.20
CA THR A 34 8.35 9.00 -14.19
C THR A 34 7.06 8.44 -14.79
N PRO A 35 6.37 7.50 -14.11
CA PRO A 35 5.13 6.94 -14.62
C PRO A 35 4.10 8.02 -14.96
N ALA A 36 3.25 7.74 -15.94
CA ALA A 36 2.16 8.66 -16.27
C ALA A 36 1.25 8.88 -15.05
N LEU A 37 0.62 10.06 -14.97
CA LEU A 37 -0.24 10.42 -13.83
C LEU A 37 -1.35 9.40 -13.60
N SER A 38 -1.97 8.87 -14.66
CA SER A 38 -3.01 7.85 -14.55
C SER A 38 -2.45 6.51 -14.03
N THR A 39 -1.23 6.13 -14.41
CA THR A 39 -0.55 4.95 -13.85
C THR A 39 -0.28 5.11 -12.35
N VAL A 40 0.15 6.31 -11.92
CA VAL A 40 0.32 6.61 -10.48
C VAL A 40 -1.02 6.56 -9.74
N GLN A 41 -2.10 7.06 -10.35
CA GLN A 41 -3.44 7.01 -9.76
C GLN A 41 -3.95 5.58 -9.64
N ASP A 42 -3.76 4.77 -10.67
CA ASP A 42 -4.13 3.35 -10.69
C ASP A 42 -3.34 2.58 -9.62
N THR A 43 -2.03 2.81 -9.52
CA THR A 43 -1.20 2.18 -8.48
C THR A 43 -1.66 2.56 -7.08
N ARG A 44 -2.02 3.82 -6.83
CA ARG A 44 -2.55 4.24 -5.52
C ARG A 44 -3.92 3.64 -5.22
N ALA A 45 -4.75 3.45 -6.24
CA ALA A 45 -6.05 2.80 -6.08
C ALA A 45 -5.89 1.31 -5.75
N ALA A 46 -4.95 0.63 -6.42
CA ALA A 46 -4.60 -0.75 -6.15
C ALA A 46 -4.03 -0.92 -4.73
N MET A 47 -3.04 -0.12 -4.32
CA MET A 47 -2.51 -0.12 -2.96
C MET A 47 -3.60 0.07 -1.88
N ARG A 48 -4.61 0.90 -2.16
CA ARG A 48 -5.76 1.09 -1.23
C ARG A 48 -6.62 -0.18 -1.14
N GLY A 49 -6.78 -0.92 -2.23
CA GLY A 49 -7.43 -2.24 -2.25
C GLY A 49 -6.61 -3.29 -1.50
N GLU A 50 -5.32 -3.39 -1.80
CA GLU A 50 -4.40 -4.35 -1.17
C GLU A 50 -4.31 -4.18 0.34
N GLY A 51 -4.20 -2.94 0.84
CA GLY A 51 -4.22 -2.66 2.28
C GLY A 51 -5.54 -3.06 2.94
N PHE A 52 -6.67 -2.84 2.26
CA PHE A 52 -7.99 -3.26 2.74
C PHE A 52 -8.16 -4.78 2.73
N ALA A 53 -7.69 -5.47 1.68
CA ALA A 53 -7.72 -6.92 1.55
C ALA A 53 -6.86 -7.58 2.64
N HIS A 54 -5.62 -7.09 2.84
CA HIS A 54 -4.75 -7.50 3.93
C HIS A 54 -5.46 -7.46 5.28
N ALA A 55 -6.00 -6.30 5.66
CA ALA A 55 -6.67 -6.11 6.94
C ALA A 55 -7.93 -6.98 7.08
N SER A 56 -8.75 -7.06 6.03
CA SER A 56 -9.98 -7.85 6.00
C SER A 56 -9.71 -9.35 6.17
N TYR A 57 -8.69 -9.87 5.47
CA TYR A 57 -8.34 -11.29 5.52
C TYR A 57 -7.80 -11.73 6.88
N LEU A 58 -7.15 -10.84 7.63
CA LEU A 58 -6.79 -11.13 9.03
C LEU A 58 -8.04 -11.29 9.91
N LEU A 59 -9.07 -10.46 9.73
CA LEU A 59 -10.34 -10.63 10.46
C LEU A 59 -11.10 -11.90 10.04
N TYR A 60 -11.11 -12.22 8.75
CA TYR A 60 -11.72 -13.46 8.25
C TYR A 60 -10.98 -14.71 8.74
N ALA A 61 -9.65 -14.65 8.86
CA ALA A 61 -8.86 -15.70 9.45
C ALA A 61 -9.22 -15.94 10.92
N ASP A 62 -9.41 -14.87 11.69
CA ASP A 62 -9.77 -14.97 13.09
C ASP A 62 -11.17 -15.57 13.26
N GLU A 63 -12.13 -15.22 12.40
CA GLU A 63 -13.46 -15.84 12.42
C GLU A 63 -13.42 -17.32 12.02
N ALA A 64 -12.69 -17.67 10.95
CA ALA A 64 -12.49 -19.06 10.57
C ALA A 64 -11.86 -19.88 11.70
N ALA A 65 -10.93 -19.29 12.47
CA ALA A 65 -10.35 -19.93 13.64
C ALA A 65 -11.38 -20.12 14.77
N ARG A 66 -12.25 -19.13 15.02
CA ARG A 66 -13.34 -19.23 16.02
C ARG A 66 -14.35 -20.31 15.68
N GLU A 67 -14.68 -20.47 14.41
CA GLU A 67 -15.57 -21.53 13.91
C GLU A 67 -14.90 -22.92 13.85
N GLY A 68 -13.59 -23.01 14.12
CA GLY A 68 -12.84 -24.27 14.12
C GLY A 68 -12.28 -24.68 12.75
N HIS A 69 -12.33 -23.80 11.76
CA HIS A 69 -11.80 -24.00 10.41
C HIS A 69 -10.33 -23.60 10.30
N GLY A 70 -9.46 -24.24 11.09
CA GLY A 70 -8.04 -23.87 11.21
C GLY A 70 -7.26 -23.77 9.89
N ARG A 71 -7.49 -24.69 8.93
CA ARG A 71 -6.84 -24.62 7.60
C ARG A 71 -7.29 -23.42 6.76
N ILE A 72 -8.53 -22.97 6.94
CA ILE A 72 -9.07 -21.80 6.23
C ILE A 72 -8.55 -20.53 6.88
N ALA A 73 -8.41 -20.52 8.21
CA ALA A 73 -7.72 -19.45 8.91
C ALA A 73 -6.25 -19.30 8.46
N GLU A 74 -5.54 -20.42 8.25
CA GLU A 74 -4.18 -20.40 7.69
C GLU A 74 -4.15 -19.87 6.24
N LEU A 75 -5.10 -20.29 5.39
CA LEU A 75 -5.23 -19.77 4.03
C LEU A 75 -5.43 -18.25 4.01
N TYR A 76 -6.37 -17.74 4.79
CA TYR A 76 -6.59 -16.29 4.88
C TYR A 76 -5.35 -15.53 5.38
N ARG A 77 -4.62 -16.07 6.37
CA ARG A 77 -3.38 -15.43 6.83
C ARG A 77 -2.29 -15.43 5.77
N SER A 78 -2.14 -16.51 5.00
CA SER A 78 -1.16 -16.54 3.91
C SER A 78 -1.53 -15.57 2.78
N THR A 79 -2.82 -15.49 2.43
CA THR A 79 -3.29 -14.55 1.40
C THR A 79 -3.12 -13.10 1.87
N ALA A 80 -3.51 -12.77 3.10
CA ALA A 80 -3.24 -11.46 3.70
C ALA A 80 -1.73 -11.11 3.64
N GLN A 81 -0.85 -12.09 3.88
CA GLN A 81 0.58 -11.88 3.77
C GLN A 81 1.01 -11.57 2.33
N THR A 82 0.46 -12.25 1.32
CA THR A 82 0.70 -11.94 -0.09
C THR A 82 0.28 -10.51 -0.43
N GLU A 83 -0.95 -10.09 -0.05
CA GLU A 83 -1.44 -8.73 -0.38
C GLU A 83 -0.49 -7.65 0.13
N PHE A 84 0.07 -7.85 1.33
CA PHE A 84 0.99 -6.89 1.92
C PHE A 84 2.44 -7.04 1.45
N GLU A 85 3.04 -8.21 1.63
CA GLU A 85 4.48 -8.43 1.41
C GLU A 85 4.83 -8.48 -0.08
N ASP A 86 3.87 -8.82 -0.94
CA ASP A 86 4.04 -8.89 -2.38
C ASP A 86 3.35 -7.72 -3.07
N HIS A 87 2.02 -7.75 -3.25
CA HIS A 87 1.29 -6.82 -4.10
C HIS A 87 1.49 -5.36 -3.67
N PHE A 88 1.07 -5.00 -2.45
CA PHE A 88 1.21 -3.65 -1.91
C PHE A 88 2.67 -3.15 -1.93
N THR A 89 3.62 -4.04 -1.61
CA THR A 89 5.05 -3.70 -1.56
C THR A 89 5.61 -3.43 -2.95
N GLN A 90 5.28 -4.25 -3.96
CA GLN A 90 5.72 -4.04 -5.34
C GLN A 90 5.10 -2.77 -5.93
N GLU A 91 3.82 -2.52 -5.66
CA GLU A 91 3.11 -1.31 -6.10
C GLU A 91 3.66 -0.04 -5.46
N ALA A 92 3.92 -0.07 -4.15
CA ALA A 92 4.62 1.00 -3.47
C ALA A 92 5.99 1.27 -4.11
N GLY A 93 6.71 0.20 -4.51
CA GLY A 93 7.97 0.29 -5.24
C GLY A 93 7.83 0.96 -6.61
N LEU A 94 6.79 0.59 -7.38
CA LEU A 94 6.52 1.09 -8.72
C LEU A 94 6.43 2.63 -8.78
N ILE A 95 5.82 3.24 -7.76
CA ILE A 95 5.66 4.70 -7.68
C ILE A 95 6.64 5.38 -6.71
N SER A 96 7.65 4.65 -6.22
CA SER A 96 8.61 5.15 -5.22
C SER A 96 7.93 5.76 -4.00
N TYR A 97 6.90 5.07 -3.50
CA TYR A 97 6.03 5.55 -2.43
C TYR A 97 6.79 5.73 -1.10
N VAL A 98 7.72 4.83 -0.79
CA VAL A 98 8.58 4.92 0.39
C VAL A 98 9.80 5.81 0.07
N GLY A 99 9.90 6.96 0.73
CA GLY A 99 11.02 7.87 0.65
C GLY A 99 12.01 7.73 1.82
N SER A 100 12.77 8.79 2.11
CA SER A 100 13.60 8.88 3.32
C SER A 100 12.76 8.89 4.60
N ASN A 101 13.33 8.52 5.75
CA ASN A 101 12.68 8.63 7.06
C ASN A 101 12.02 10.01 7.30
N GLU A 102 12.69 11.11 6.94
CA GLU A 102 12.09 12.46 7.08
C GLU A 102 10.86 12.63 6.17
N ALA A 103 10.95 12.20 4.92
CA ALA A 103 9.85 12.28 3.96
C ALA A 103 8.66 11.42 4.39
N ASN A 104 8.91 10.19 4.86
CA ASN A 104 7.88 9.26 5.31
C ASN A 104 7.13 9.81 6.52
N ILE A 105 7.85 10.39 7.51
CA ILE A 105 7.20 11.04 8.66
C ILE A 105 6.34 12.22 8.20
N ARG A 106 6.82 13.05 7.27
CA ARG A 106 6.04 14.20 6.76
C ARG A 106 4.80 13.76 6.00
N GLN A 107 4.87 12.67 5.25
CA GLN A 107 3.73 12.09 4.55
C GLN A 107 2.71 11.53 5.54
N ALA A 108 3.15 10.75 6.53
CA ALA A 108 2.32 10.25 7.62
C ALA A 108 1.59 11.40 8.31
N MET A 109 2.32 12.43 8.78
CA MET A 109 1.72 13.60 9.43
C MET A 109 0.67 14.34 8.61
N GLU A 110 0.72 14.27 7.28
CA GLU A 110 -0.28 14.90 6.41
C GLU A 110 -1.55 14.05 6.28
N GLY A 111 -1.43 12.72 6.23
CA GLY A 111 -2.57 11.79 6.31
C GLY A 111 -3.33 11.96 7.62
N GLU A 112 -2.61 11.82 8.73
CA GLU A 112 -3.11 12.01 10.10
C GLU A 112 -3.80 13.36 10.28
N ARG A 113 -3.25 14.42 9.69
CA ARG A 113 -3.86 15.75 9.72
C ARG A 113 -5.18 15.77 8.97
N PHE A 114 -5.23 15.17 7.78
CA PHE A 114 -6.43 15.13 6.96
C PHE A 114 -7.53 14.33 7.66
N GLU A 115 -7.21 13.18 8.25
CA GLU A 115 -8.15 12.34 8.99
C GLU A 115 -8.66 13.05 10.24
N ALA A 116 -7.76 13.54 11.10
CA ALA A 116 -8.09 14.24 12.34
C ALA A 116 -8.94 15.51 12.16
N THR A 117 -8.72 16.25 11.06
CA THR A 117 -9.30 17.59 10.90
C THR A 117 -10.36 17.71 9.81
N SER A 118 -10.48 16.71 8.95
CA SER A 118 -11.38 16.74 7.79
C SER A 118 -12.23 15.48 7.69
N MET A 119 -11.64 14.32 7.41
CA MET A 119 -12.38 13.10 7.09
C MET A 119 -13.27 12.66 8.25
N TYR A 120 -12.68 12.31 9.40
CA TYR A 120 -13.41 11.78 10.53
C TYR A 120 -14.38 12.79 11.18
N PRO A 121 -14.03 14.08 11.35
CA PRO A 121 -15.01 15.07 11.78
C PRO A 121 -16.23 15.19 10.84
N THR A 122 -16.01 15.05 9.53
CA THR A 122 -17.11 15.04 8.54
C THR A 122 -17.96 13.79 8.72
N TYR A 123 -17.36 12.60 8.75
CA TYR A 123 -18.08 11.34 8.91
C TYR A 123 -18.85 11.27 10.23
N ALA A 124 -18.28 11.79 11.31
CA ALA A 124 -18.95 11.89 12.60
C ALA A 124 -20.21 12.76 12.50
N GLU A 125 -20.13 13.93 11.88
CA GLU A 125 -21.28 14.83 11.71
C GLU A 125 -22.37 14.21 10.82
N GLU A 126 -21.98 13.56 9.73
CA GLU A 126 -22.93 12.85 8.85
C GLU A 126 -23.63 11.69 9.56
N ALA A 127 -22.88 10.88 10.32
CA ALA A 127 -23.45 9.80 11.11
C ALA A 127 -24.42 10.31 12.19
N ARG A 128 -24.15 11.46 12.83
CA ARG A 128 -25.11 12.12 13.77
C ARG A 128 -26.39 12.52 13.06
N GLN A 129 -26.28 13.12 11.88
CA GLN A 129 -27.45 13.52 11.08
C GLN A 129 -28.29 12.32 10.64
N ASP A 130 -27.62 11.19 10.40
CA ASP A 130 -28.23 9.94 9.99
C ASP A 130 -28.83 9.14 11.16
N GLY A 131 -28.52 9.53 12.41
CA GLY A 131 -28.97 8.85 13.62
C GLY A 131 -28.14 7.62 13.99
N ASP A 132 -27.02 7.36 13.30
CA ASP A 132 -26.08 6.29 13.59
C ASP A 132 -25.07 6.75 14.66
N VAL A 133 -25.57 6.96 15.88
CA VAL A 133 -24.83 7.59 16.99
C VAL A 133 -23.52 6.86 17.33
N ALA A 134 -23.51 5.53 17.32
CA ALA A 134 -22.30 4.75 17.62
C ALA A 134 -21.18 4.98 16.60
N ALA A 135 -21.51 5.08 15.30
CA ALA A 135 -20.53 5.42 14.28
C ALA A 135 -20.04 6.86 14.43
N ALA A 136 -20.92 7.80 14.81
CA ALA A 136 -20.51 9.17 15.07
C ALA A 136 -19.54 9.30 16.26
N GLU A 137 -19.76 8.52 17.31
CA GLU A 137 -18.87 8.45 18.48
C GLU A 137 -17.53 7.85 18.08
N LEU A 138 -17.53 6.71 17.38
CA LEU A 138 -16.31 6.07 16.86
C LEU A 138 -15.49 7.03 15.99
N PHE A 139 -16.08 7.65 14.96
CA PHE A 139 -15.36 8.60 14.12
C PHE A 139 -14.84 9.82 14.91
N THR A 140 -15.48 10.19 16.03
CA THR A 140 -14.96 11.28 16.87
C THR A 140 -13.76 10.86 17.70
N GLU A 141 -13.75 9.61 18.17
CA GLU A 141 -12.64 8.99 18.89
C GLU A 141 -11.44 8.84 17.97
N ILE A 142 -11.60 8.21 16.81
CA ILE A 142 -10.53 8.04 15.82
C ILE A 142 -9.93 9.41 15.43
N ALA A 143 -10.75 10.45 15.19
CA ALA A 143 -10.23 11.79 14.89
C ALA A 143 -9.31 12.36 15.99
N ALA A 144 -9.53 11.99 17.25
CA ALA A 144 -8.68 12.40 18.37
C ALA A 144 -7.38 11.59 18.41
N ASP A 145 -7.46 10.30 18.09
CA ASP A 145 -6.30 9.40 18.03
C ASP A 145 -5.35 9.81 16.89
N GLU A 146 -5.86 10.13 15.70
CA GLU A 146 -5.05 10.64 14.58
C GLU A 146 -4.37 11.99 14.92
N ALA A 147 -5.02 12.80 15.75
CA ALA A 147 -4.40 14.02 16.24
C ALA A 147 -3.21 13.69 17.17
N GLU A 148 -3.31 12.66 18.01
CA GLU A 148 -2.21 12.18 18.85
C GLU A 148 -1.09 11.54 18.01
N HIS A 149 -1.42 10.69 17.05
CA HIS A 149 -0.48 10.09 16.09
C HIS A 149 0.37 11.16 15.40
N ARG A 150 -0.28 12.21 14.89
CA ARG A 150 0.39 13.36 14.28
C ARG A 150 1.37 14.05 15.23
N GLU A 151 1.02 14.21 16.50
CA GLU A 151 1.91 14.82 17.49
C GLU A 151 3.11 13.91 17.82
N LEU A 152 2.91 12.59 17.91
CA LEU A 152 4.00 11.62 18.06
C LEU A 152 4.98 11.68 16.87
N LEU A 153 4.46 11.73 15.65
CA LEU A 153 5.23 11.88 14.42
C LEU A 153 5.96 13.24 14.37
N ALA A 154 5.34 14.32 14.83
CA ALA A 154 5.99 15.62 14.92
C ALA A 154 7.20 15.61 15.89
N LEU A 155 7.07 14.93 17.02
CA LEU A 155 8.18 14.71 17.96
C LEU A 155 9.29 13.84 17.35
N ALA A 156 8.93 12.79 16.62
CA ALA A 156 9.88 11.94 15.91
C ALA A 156 10.63 12.72 14.83
N LEU A 157 9.93 13.53 14.04
CA LEU A 157 10.49 14.39 13.00
C LEU A 157 11.50 15.38 13.61
N LYS A 158 11.13 16.03 14.71
CA LYS A 158 12.02 16.95 15.42
C LYS A 158 13.29 16.23 15.87
N ALA A 159 13.15 15.09 16.55
CA ALA A 159 14.28 14.31 17.03
C ALA A 159 15.22 13.87 15.90
N LEU A 160 14.65 13.43 14.77
CA LEU A 160 15.41 12.98 13.60
C LEU A 160 16.17 14.12 12.90
N THR A 161 15.53 15.29 12.74
CA THR A 161 16.07 16.38 11.92
C THR A 161 16.99 17.34 12.67
N THR A 162 16.78 17.50 13.98
CA THR A 162 17.57 18.43 14.80
C THR A 162 18.45 17.74 15.85
N GLY A 163 18.19 16.47 16.16
CA GLY A 163 18.80 15.77 17.28
C GLY A 163 18.26 16.21 18.66
N GLU A 164 17.27 17.11 18.71
CA GLU A 164 16.65 17.54 19.96
C GLU A 164 15.47 16.64 20.35
N GLY A 165 15.45 16.20 21.60
CA GLY A 165 14.38 15.35 22.13
C GLY A 165 14.65 13.87 21.87
N LYS A 166 13.58 13.07 21.86
CA LYS A 166 13.63 11.63 21.61
C LYS A 166 12.44 11.25 20.77
N ILE A 167 12.62 10.29 19.86
CA ILE A 167 11.51 9.61 19.19
C ILE A 167 10.59 9.02 20.28
N PRO A 168 9.27 9.23 20.25
CA PRO A 168 8.37 8.66 21.25
C PRO A 168 8.42 7.12 21.27
N SER A 169 7.86 6.54 22.33
CA SER A 169 7.52 5.11 22.31
C SER A 169 6.25 4.91 21.46
N PRO A 170 6.01 3.69 20.96
CA PRO A 170 4.74 3.30 20.35
C PRO A 170 3.54 3.68 21.23
N PRO A 171 2.39 4.07 20.65
CA PRO A 171 1.15 4.17 21.41
C PRO A 171 0.74 2.80 21.98
N GLN A 172 -0.16 2.82 22.96
CA GLN A 172 -0.81 1.59 23.42
C GLN A 172 -1.92 1.24 22.43
N VAL A 173 -2.12 -0.04 22.18
CA VAL A 173 -3.19 -0.57 21.32
C VAL A 173 -4.24 -1.21 22.21
N ASP A 174 -5.49 -0.81 22.06
CA ASP A 174 -6.63 -1.42 22.75
C ASP A 174 -7.46 -2.24 21.74
N PRO A 175 -7.09 -3.52 21.48
CA PRO A 175 -7.58 -4.26 20.33
C PRO A 175 -9.08 -4.57 20.40
N VAL A 176 -9.77 -4.36 19.29
CA VAL A 176 -11.20 -4.65 19.11
C VAL A 176 -11.39 -6.06 18.55
N THR A 177 -12.28 -6.82 19.19
CA THR A 177 -12.68 -8.13 18.67
C THR A 177 -13.85 -7.97 17.70
N VAL A 178 -13.71 -8.50 16.50
CA VAL A 178 -14.74 -8.47 15.44
C VAL A 178 -15.33 -9.87 15.24
N PRO A 179 -16.45 -10.22 15.90
CA PRO A 179 -17.17 -11.46 15.61
C PRO A 179 -18.01 -11.32 14.33
N ALA A 180 -18.43 -12.45 13.76
CA ALA A 180 -19.44 -12.46 12.71
C ALA A 180 -20.73 -11.72 13.12
N GLY A 181 -21.22 -10.82 12.26
CA GLY A 181 -22.38 -9.98 12.58
C GLY A 181 -22.99 -9.26 11.38
N LEU A 182 -24.20 -8.74 11.57
CA LEU A 182 -24.82 -7.82 10.62
C LEU A 182 -24.31 -6.39 10.87
N PRO A 183 -24.38 -5.50 9.86
CA PRO A 183 -24.06 -4.08 10.06
C PRO A 183 -24.86 -3.48 11.22
N GLN A 184 -24.20 -2.70 12.07
CA GLN A 184 -24.78 -2.04 13.24
C GLN A 184 -25.27 -0.61 12.93
N VAL A 185 -25.18 -0.21 11.66
CA VAL A 185 -25.60 1.11 11.16
C VAL A 185 -26.71 1.00 10.12
N ALA A 186 -27.65 1.95 10.14
CA ALA A 186 -28.84 1.91 9.31
C ALA A 186 -28.70 2.73 8.02
N SER A 187 -27.97 3.84 8.04
CA SER A 187 -27.86 4.73 6.88
C SER A 187 -26.95 4.17 5.80
N ALA A 188 -27.34 4.38 4.54
CA ALA A 188 -26.49 4.06 3.40
C ALA A 188 -25.26 4.97 3.33
N ARG A 189 -25.37 6.23 3.79
CA ARG A 189 -24.25 7.16 3.83
C ARG A 189 -23.26 6.76 4.93
N THR A 190 -23.71 6.46 6.14
CA THR A 190 -22.82 5.94 7.20
C THR A 190 -22.11 4.64 6.77
N ARG A 191 -22.81 3.72 6.11
CA ARG A 191 -22.17 2.50 5.57
C ARG A 191 -21.09 2.82 4.53
N ALA A 192 -21.33 3.78 3.64
CA ALA A 192 -20.33 4.21 2.67
C ALA A 192 -19.13 4.90 3.35
N ASN A 193 -19.36 5.66 4.41
CA ASN A 193 -18.29 6.31 5.17
C ASN A 193 -17.44 5.28 5.93
N LEU A 194 -18.05 4.26 6.54
CA LEU A 194 -17.31 3.15 7.18
C LEU A 194 -16.51 2.35 6.15
N ASP A 195 -17.09 2.08 4.98
CA ASP A 195 -16.35 1.42 3.88
C ASP A 195 -15.15 2.24 3.44
N ASP A 196 -15.32 3.55 3.22
CA ASP A 196 -14.22 4.43 2.84
C ASP A 196 -13.14 4.53 3.91
N ALA A 197 -13.54 4.66 5.17
CA ALA A 197 -12.63 4.74 6.31
C ALA A 197 -11.81 3.46 6.48
N MET A 198 -12.43 2.27 6.43
CA MET A 198 -11.71 1.00 6.55
C MET A 198 -10.62 0.83 5.48
N HIS A 199 -10.85 1.31 4.26
CA HIS A 199 -9.81 1.27 3.24
C HIS A 199 -8.69 2.29 3.52
N GLY A 200 -9.00 3.43 4.15
CA GLY A 200 -8.02 4.38 4.67
C GLY A 200 -7.15 3.73 5.74
N GLU A 201 -7.78 3.10 6.73
CA GLU A 201 -7.11 2.41 7.84
C GLU A 201 -6.24 1.23 7.37
N GLY A 202 -6.75 0.42 6.43
CA GLY A 202 -5.96 -0.64 5.80
C GLY A 202 -4.74 -0.11 5.03
N LEU A 203 -4.90 1.00 4.30
CA LEU A 203 -3.80 1.67 3.62
C LEU A 203 -2.78 2.28 4.60
N ALA A 204 -3.24 2.88 5.69
CA ALA A 204 -2.40 3.48 6.73
C ALA A 204 -1.58 2.40 7.45
N ASN A 205 -2.21 1.30 7.86
CA ASN A 205 -1.56 0.11 8.42
C ASN A 205 -0.42 -0.39 7.50
N ALA A 206 -0.73 -0.72 6.25
CA ALA A 206 0.25 -1.24 5.30
C ALA A 206 1.39 -0.23 5.02
N THR A 207 1.04 1.06 4.90
CA THR A 207 2.02 2.14 4.73
C THR A 207 2.99 2.21 5.91
N TYR A 208 2.48 2.18 7.14
CA TYR A 208 3.31 2.25 8.35
C TYR A 208 4.19 1.02 8.54
N MET A 209 3.73 -0.17 8.13
CA MET A 209 4.58 -1.35 8.10
C MET A 209 5.77 -1.19 7.13
N LEU A 210 5.56 -0.61 5.94
CA LEU A 210 6.65 -0.30 5.00
C LEU A 210 7.60 0.78 5.54
N TYR A 211 7.08 1.83 6.16
CA TYR A 211 7.92 2.87 6.77
C TYR A 211 8.73 2.33 7.94
N ALA A 212 8.15 1.44 8.74
CA ALA A 212 8.86 0.75 9.80
C ALA A 212 10.00 -0.10 9.24
N GLN A 213 9.76 -0.85 8.15
CA GLN A 213 10.79 -1.62 7.48
C GLN A 213 11.93 -0.74 6.98
N HIS A 214 11.61 0.36 6.29
CA HIS A 214 12.63 1.33 5.85
C HIS A 214 13.43 1.93 7.02
N ALA A 215 12.77 2.25 8.13
CA ALA A 215 13.43 2.74 9.33
C ALA A 215 14.36 1.68 9.95
N ARG A 216 13.98 0.39 9.92
CA ARG A 216 14.87 -0.72 10.35
C ARG A 216 16.09 -0.81 9.46
N ASP A 217 15.91 -0.77 8.15
CA ASP A 217 16.98 -0.91 7.16
C ASP A 217 17.98 0.25 7.19
N THR A 218 17.53 1.43 7.60
CA THR A 218 18.36 2.63 7.79
C THR A 218 18.94 2.76 9.20
N GLY A 219 18.67 1.81 10.10
CA GLY A 219 19.22 1.75 11.46
C GLY A 219 18.44 2.56 12.51
N GLU A 220 17.33 3.20 12.14
CA GLU A 220 16.47 4.01 13.01
C GLU A 220 15.47 3.16 13.80
N ARG A 221 15.99 2.27 14.64
CA ARG A 221 15.20 1.26 15.37
C ARG A 221 14.04 1.82 16.22
N ARG A 222 14.18 3.04 16.75
CA ARG A 222 13.11 3.67 17.55
C ARG A 222 12.01 4.27 16.68
N LEU A 223 12.36 4.74 15.47
CA LEU A 223 11.37 5.17 14.48
C LEU A 223 10.61 3.97 13.92
N ALA A 224 11.31 2.87 13.65
CA ALA A 224 10.69 1.61 13.24
C ALA A 224 9.63 1.16 14.24
N ALA A 225 10.00 1.10 15.53
CA ALA A 225 9.05 0.74 16.58
C ALA A 225 7.84 1.68 16.64
N LEU A 226 8.04 3.00 16.50
CA LEU A 226 6.93 3.96 16.47
C LEU A 226 5.96 3.67 15.32
N PHE A 227 6.47 3.47 14.10
CA PHE A 227 5.63 3.13 12.95
C PHE A 227 4.94 1.76 13.11
N GLU A 228 5.61 0.75 13.68
CA GLU A 228 4.97 -0.54 14.03
C GLU A 228 3.80 -0.33 15.00
N GLY A 229 3.97 0.55 15.99
CA GLY A 229 2.93 0.90 16.95
C GLY A 229 1.71 1.54 16.32
N LEU A 230 1.94 2.56 15.48
CA LEU A 230 0.86 3.23 14.74
C LEU A 230 0.13 2.23 13.84
N ALA A 231 0.88 1.40 13.09
CA ALA A 231 0.29 0.36 12.24
C ALA A 231 -0.61 -0.61 13.01
N GLU A 232 -0.24 -0.99 14.24
CA GLU A 232 -1.09 -1.84 15.08
C GLU A 232 -2.34 -1.11 15.59
N VAL A 233 -2.30 0.21 15.85
CA VAL A 233 -3.51 0.99 16.18
C VAL A 233 -4.46 1.00 14.97
N GLU A 234 -3.98 1.38 13.78
CA GLU A 234 -4.82 1.43 12.57
C GLU A 234 -5.54 0.09 12.32
N LEU A 235 -4.84 -1.03 12.50
CA LEU A 235 -5.38 -2.35 12.21
C LEU A 235 -6.25 -2.93 13.34
N ARG A 236 -5.77 -2.85 14.58
CA ARG A 236 -6.38 -3.57 15.71
C ARG A 236 -7.44 -2.76 16.43
N GLU A 237 -7.45 -1.44 16.25
CA GLU A 237 -8.35 -0.53 16.91
C GLU A 237 -9.27 0.15 15.90
N HIS A 238 -8.74 1.01 15.02
CA HIS A 238 -9.55 1.77 14.06
C HIS A 238 -10.28 0.86 13.06
N PHE A 239 -9.54 0.16 12.19
CA PHE A 239 -10.09 -0.76 11.19
C PHE A 239 -11.02 -1.79 11.84
N ALA A 240 -10.62 -2.37 12.98
CA ALA A 240 -11.40 -3.38 13.67
C ALA A 240 -12.72 -2.83 14.25
N ALA A 241 -12.71 -1.64 14.84
CA ALA A 241 -13.93 -0.99 15.33
C ALA A 241 -14.89 -0.62 14.18
N GLU A 242 -14.35 -0.13 13.07
CA GLU A 242 -15.13 0.19 11.88
C GLU A 242 -15.72 -1.06 11.24
N ALA A 243 -14.93 -2.12 11.09
CA ALA A 243 -15.35 -3.43 10.60
C ALA A 243 -16.48 -4.02 11.45
N LEU A 244 -16.42 -3.84 12.77
CA LEU A 244 -17.46 -4.26 13.71
C LEU A 244 -18.78 -3.53 13.47
N LEU A 245 -18.75 -2.21 13.24
CA LEU A 245 -19.96 -1.43 12.94
C LEU A 245 -20.47 -1.69 11.51
N ALA A 246 -19.57 -1.91 10.56
CA ALA A 246 -19.88 -2.20 9.18
C ALA A 246 -20.47 -3.61 8.99
N GLY A 247 -20.23 -4.53 9.95
CA GLY A 247 -20.59 -5.94 9.79
C GLY A 247 -19.75 -6.62 8.71
N LEU A 248 -18.47 -6.26 8.62
CA LEU A 248 -17.55 -6.75 7.59
C LEU A 248 -17.36 -8.28 7.68
N VAL A 249 -17.32 -8.81 8.90
CA VAL A 249 -17.12 -10.24 9.17
C VAL A 249 -18.46 -10.95 9.25
N SER A 250 -18.60 -12.04 8.49
CA SER A 250 -19.73 -12.98 8.51
C SER A 250 -19.25 -14.40 8.83
N ASP A 251 -20.11 -15.41 8.65
CA ASP A 251 -19.69 -16.82 8.77
C ASP A 251 -18.60 -17.17 7.73
N THR A 252 -17.78 -18.19 8.00
CA THR A 252 -16.64 -18.53 7.11
C THR A 252 -17.08 -18.81 5.66
N ALA A 253 -18.24 -19.44 5.45
CA ALA A 253 -18.72 -19.72 4.11
C ALA A 253 -19.09 -18.42 3.36
N SER A 254 -19.69 -17.47 4.05
CA SER A 254 -20.04 -16.15 3.53
C SER A 254 -18.80 -15.31 3.25
N ASN A 255 -17.82 -15.27 4.16
CA ASN A 255 -16.55 -14.58 3.94
C ASN A 255 -15.81 -15.14 2.71
N LEU A 256 -15.75 -16.46 2.55
CA LEU A 256 -15.13 -17.09 1.37
C LEU A 256 -15.81 -16.66 0.07
N ARG A 257 -17.15 -16.55 0.04
CA ARG A 257 -17.87 -16.08 -1.15
C ARG A 257 -17.57 -14.62 -1.45
N THR A 258 -17.46 -13.78 -0.43
CA THR A 258 -17.07 -12.37 -0.57
C THR A 258 -15.65 -12.27 -1.13
N SER A 259 -14.69 -12.99 -0.56
CA SER A 259 -13.31 -13.04 -1.05
C SER A 259 -13.25 -13.50 -2.50
N ILE A 260 -13.87 -14.63 -2.86
CA ILE A 260 -13.90 -15.11 -4.25
C ILE A 260 -14.41 -14.03 -5.21
N ALA A 261 -15.45 -13.28 -4.84
CA ALA A 261 -16.01 -12.24 -5.68
C ALA A 261 -15.06 -11.04 -5.86
N GLY A 262 -14.37 -10.62 -4.80
CA GLY A 262 -13.36 -9.55 -4.84
C GLY A 262 -12.18 -9.94 -5.71
N GLU A 263 -11.55 -11.06 -5.36
CA GLU A 263 -10.40 -11.64 -6.07
C GLU A 263 -10.66 -11.84 -7.56
N THR A 264 -11.84 -12.37 -7.90
CA THR A 264 -12.23 -12.56 -9.32
C THR A 264 -12.38 -11.21 -10.04
N TYR A 265 -12.95 -10.20 -9.37
CA TYR A 265 -13.08 -8.87 -9.96
C TYR A 265 -11.70 -8.22 -10.19
N GLU A 266 -10.77 -8.38 -9.26
CA GLU A 266 -9.41 -7.85 -9.38
C GLU A 266 -8.65 -8.55 -10.51
N ALA A 267 -8.70 -9.88 -10.53
CA ALA A 267 -8.09 -10.73 -11.57
C ALA A 267 -8.64 -10.48 -12.98
N GLU A 268 -9.95 -10.35 -13.14
CA GLU A 268 -10.58 -10.31 -14.47
C GLU A 268 -10.84 -8.89 -14.98
N VAL A 269 -10.99 -7.92 -14.07
CA VAL A 269 -11.47 -6.57 -14.43
C VAL A 269 -10.49 -5.49 -14.01
N MET A 270 -10.18 -5.37 -12.72
CA MET A 270 -9.42 -4.21 -12.20
C MET A 270 -8.00 -4.19 -12.75
N TYR A 271 -7.19 -5.19 -12.40
CA TYR A 271 -5.78 -5.24 -12.78
C TYR A 271 -5.57 -5.33 -14.29
N PRO A 272 -6.33 -6.13 -15.06
CA PRO A 272 -6.24 -6.08 -16.52
C PRO A 272 -6.58 -4.70 -17.11
N THR A 273 -7.46 -3.93 -16.46
CA THR A 273 -7.75 -2.56 -16.90
C THR A 273 -6.59 -1.62 -16.61
N PHE A 274 -5.98 -1.72 -15.44
CA PHE A 274 -4.80 -0.91 -15.06
C PHE A 274 -3.62 -1.24 -15.96
N ALA A 275 -3.36 -2.53 -16.22
CA ALA A 275 -2.33 -3.00 -17.14
C ALA A 275 -2.50 -2.38 -18.53
N ARG A 276 -3.68 -2.48 -19.15
CA ARG A 276 -3.94 -1.85 -20.47
C ARG A 276 -3.74 -0.33 -20.45
N ARG A 277 -4.11 0.37 -19.37
CA ARG A 277 -3.88 1.82 -19.26
C ARG A 277 -2.40 2.15 -19.18
N ALA A 278 -1.64 1.41 -18.37
CA ALA A 278 -0.19 1.52 -18.28
C ALA A 278 0.50 1.22 -19.63
N GLU A 279 0.10 0.18 -20.35
CA GLU A 279 0.61 -0.14 -21.70
C GLU A 279 0.38 1.03 -22.68
N ASN A 280 -0.83 1.60 -22.69
CA ASN A 280 -1.17 2.74 -23.54
C ASN A 280 -0.35 3.99 -23.21
N ASN A 281 0.07 4.15 -21.95
CA ASN A 281 0.98 5.21 -21.52
C ASN A 281 2.46 4.91 -21.85
N GLY A 282 2.78 3.67 -22.21
CA GLY A 282 4.15 3.17 -22.37
C GLY A 282 4.85 2.84 -21.05
N ASP A 283 4.11 2.73 -19.94
CA ASP A 283 4.62 2.36 -18.62
C ASP A 283 4.70 0.83 -18.50
N VAL A 284 5.62 0.22 -19.26
CA VAL A 284 5.71 -1.24 -19.45
C VAL A 284 5.85 -2.00 -18.14
N GLN A 285 6.70 -1.52 -17.21
CA GLN A 285 6.89 -2.17 -15.91
C GLN A 285 5.61 -2.18 -15.06
N ALA A 286 4.82 -1.11 -15.10
CA ALA A 286 3.53 -1.07 -14.41
C ALA A 286 2.53 -2.05 -15.03
N ALA A 287 2.51 -2.13 -16.36
CA ALA A 287 1.64 -3.08 -17.05
C ALA A 287 2.00 -4.54 -16.75
N GLU A 288 3.29 -4.86 -16.69
CA GLU A 288 3.78 -6.18 -16.31
C GLU A 288 3.39 -6.52 -14.87
N LEU A 289 3.64 -5.61 -13.91
CA LEU A 289 3.26 -5.80 -12.52
C LEU A 289 1.75 -6.02 -12.35
N PHE A 290 0.91 -5.17 -12.94
CA PHE A 290 -0.54 -5.36 -12.86
C PHE A 290 -1.00 -6.68 -13.51
N THR A 291 -0.31 -7.16 -14.54
CA THR A 291 -0.64 -8.45 -15.16
C THR A 291 -0.22 -9.63 -14.28
N GLU A 292 0.90 -9.52 -13.57
CA GLU A 292 1.36 -10.50 -12.59
C GLU A 292 0.38 -10.60 -11.43
N ILE A 293 0.05 -9.48 -10.78
CA ILE A 293 -0.90 -9.46 -9.67
C ILE A 293 -2.27 -10.02 -10.10
N ALA A 294 -2.77 -9.68 -11.29
CA ALA A 294 -4.02 -10.26 -11.81
C ALA A 294 -4.01 -11.81 -11.86
N ALA A 295 -2.85 -12.42 -12.08
CA ALA A 295 -2.71 -13.88 -12.09
C ALA A 295 -2.67 -14.45 -10.67
N ASP A 296 -2.08 -13.72 -9.72
CA ASP A 296 -2.05 -14.10 -8.31
C ASP A 296 -3.45 -14.04 -7.68
N GLU A 297 -4.24 -12.99 -7.96
CA GLU A 297 -5.64 -12.89 -7.51
C GLU A 297 -6.52 -14.01 -8.08
N ALA A 298 -6.26 -14.43 -9.33
CA ALA A 298 -6.93 -15.60 -9.88
C ALA A 298 -6.59 -16.87 -9.06
N GLY A 299 -5.34 -17.00 -8.61
CA GLY A 299 -4.90 -18.05 -7.70
C GLY A 299 -5.57 -17.99 -6.33
N HIS A 300 -5.71 -16.79 -5.75
CA HIS A 300 -6.44 -16.57 -4.50
C HIS A 300 -7.91 -16.97 -4.63
N ALA A 301 -8.60 -16.53 -5.68
CA ALA A 301 -9.99 -16.90 -5.97
C ALA A 301 -10.15 -18.43 -6.09
N GLU A 302 -9.26 -19.10 -6.81
CA GLU A 302 -9.25 -20.57 -6.95
C GLU A 302 -9.03 -21.27 -5.59
N ALA A 303 -8.10 -20.78 -4.78
CA ALA A 303 -7.80 -21.34 -3.46
C ALA A 303 -9.00 -21.19 -2.50
N PHE A 304 -9.63 -20.02 -2.44
CA PHE A 304 -10.84 -19.79 -1.65
C PHE A 304 -12.02 -20.63 -2.14
N GLN A 305 -12.20 -20.76 -3.45
CA GLN A 305 -13.22 -21.63 -4.03
C GLN A 305 -12.97 -23.10 -3.65
N GLY A 306 -11.70 -23.53 -3.64
CA GLY A 306 -11.26 -24.81 -3.12
C GLY A 306 -11.64 -24.99 -1.65
N ALA A 307 -11.33 -24.03 -0.78
CA ALA A 307 -11.69 -24.06 0.63
C ALA A 307 -13.20 -24.15 0.85
N LEU A 308 -13.99 -23.33 0.13
CA LEU A 308 -15.46 -23.32 0.21
C LEU A 308 -16.07 -24.67 -0.15
N ASN A 309 -15.53 -25.35 -1.17
CA ASN A 309 -16.01 -26.68 -1.59
C ASN A 309 -15.77 -27.76 -0.52
N HIS A 310 -14.76 -27.58 0.35
CA HIS A 310 -14.41 -28.53 1.41
C HIS A 310 -14.97 -28.16 2.79
N LEU A 311 -15.74 -27.07 2.89
CA LEU A 311 -16.38 -26.63 4.14
C LEU A 311 -17.65 -27.45 4.48
N GLY A 312 -18.13 -28.29 3.55
CA GLY A 312 -19.30 -29.15 3.69
C GLY A 312 -19.06 -30.50 4.35
#